data_AF-A0A161Y1H7-F1
#
_entry.id   AF-A0A161Y1H7-F1
#
_cell.length_a   1.000
_cell.length_b   1.000
_cell.length_c   1.000
_cell.angle_alpha   90.00
_cell.angle_beta   90.00
_cell.angle_gamma   90.00
#
_symmetry.space_group_name_H-M   'P 1'
#
loop_
_entity.id
_entity.type
_entity.pdbx_description
1 polymer ?
#
loop_
_entity_poly.entity_id
_entity_poly.type
_entity_poly.pdbx_seq_one_letter_code
_entity_poly.pdbx_strand_id
1 'polypeptide(L)'
;MNKYLSKISLLHQIRKLMKLRNISVFLLSLICVTHVQANHLDEFDFDKDNGALDVVGWGSLDELKEHVSANYGDASLLFRFGVLITNAWYDASAPYHPTAVGVYSHLGRRPAEEATNRNINTAVIYASYRVLNSFMPTYKASWRKMLLDIGLDPDNNSTDLNTPIGIGNAAGFAVVAGRQFDGMNQEGDTNKQYNPMPYADYTQYKPLNTAYKLKSPSHWQPDMQRKGLGLYKIQQFVTPQFALAEPYSYDDPNDFEVPPPYNSNFKNKRAYRKQAKEVLAASANLTDEQKIKAELFDDKFRSLSYSLSSNIGPRNLSLLEFIQIGFMTNLAAFDAGIFVWQEKYRFDAVRPFSAIRKLYKDESVQAWGGPGKGTVSMQGEEWHSYLEEADHPEYPSATACFCNAHAQSLRKHFGDDNMVYYLPIPAGSSRVEPGVTPKNDIVISYNNWTDFAKECGQSRVWGGVHFQAAVDQSAEVCPVFGDLAYEYVSSLVDGSAKLRAPSQGRPLSELPERFSFENDDD
;
A
#
# COMPACT_ATOMS: atom_id res chain seq x y z
N MET A 1 32.18 -34.80 6.39
CA MET A 1 31.95 -36.23 6.10
C MET A 1 30.46 -36.50 6.24
N ASN A 2 29.71 -36.26 5.15
CA ASN A 2 28.26 -36.39 5.08
C ASN A 2 27.87 -37.87 4.95
N LYS A 3 26.89 -38.32 5.75
CA LYS A 3 26.09 -39.50 5.40
C LYS A 3 24.64 -39.09 5.25
N TYR A 4 24.24 -39.02 3.99
CA TYR A 4 22.88 -38.97 3.48
C TYR A 4 22.03 -40.09 4.10
N LEU A 5 20.95 -39.73 4.79
CA LEU A 5 19.78 -40.58 4.90
C LEU A 5 18.93 -40.31 3.65
N SER A 6 18.81 -41.33 2.80
CA SER A 6 18.13 -41.22 1.51
C SER A 6 16.63 -40.92 1.67
N LYS A 7 16.13 -39.98 0.86
CA LYS A 7 14.72 -39.55 0.76
C LYS A 7 13.71 -40.69 0.49
N ILE A 8 14.17 -41.90 0.20
CA ILE A 8 13.34 -43.06 -0.17
C ILE A 8 12.65 -43.69 1.06
N SER A 9 13.25 -43.61 2.25
CA SER A 9 12.68 -44.17 3.49
C SER A 9 11.45 -43.40 3.99
N LEU A 10 11.38 -42.09 3.73
CA LEU A 10 10.27 -41.23 4.18
C LEU A 10 9.03 -41.41 3.29
N LEU A 11 9.24 -41.58 1.99
CA LEU A 11 8.18 -41.86 1.00
C LEU A 11 7.48 -43.21 1.23
N HIS A 12 8.18 -44.20 1.80
CA HIS A 12 7.58 -45.51 2.09
C HIS A 12 6.68 -45.50 3.34
N GLN A 13 6.93 -44.61 4.30
CA GLN A 13 6.06 -44.44 5.47
C GLN A 13 4.79 -43.64 5.13
N ILE A 14 4.91 -42.63 4.25
CA ILE A 14 3.77 -41.83 3.78
C ILE A 14 2.78 -42.68 2.96
N ARG A 15 3.27 -43.60 2.13
CA ARG A 15 2.43 -44.55 1.37
C ARG A 15 1.65 -45.54 2.25
N LYS A 16 2.12 -45.82 3.47
CA LYS A 16 1.44 -46.71 4.41
C LYS A 16 0.28 -45.99 5.14
N LEU A 17 0.35 -44.67 5.28
CA LEU A 17 -0.70 -43.82 5.88
C LEU A 17 -1.85 -43.50 4.91
N MET A 18 -1.60 -43.52 3.59
CA MET A 18 -2.62 -43.25 2.57
C MET A 18 -3.63 -44.40 2.32
N LYS A 19 -3.51 -45.54 3.00
CA LYS A 19 -4.43 -46.69 2.82
C LYS A 19 -5.58 -46.76 3.83
N LEU A 20 -5.71 -45.78 4.73
CA LEU A 20 -6.84 -45.70 5.65
C LEU A 20 -7.79 -44.60 5.18
N ARG A 21 -8.96 -45.02 4.68
CA ARG A 21 -10.07 -44.15 4.24
C ARG A 21 -10.57 -43.33 5.45
N ASN A 22 -10.96 -42.09 5.15
CA ASN A 22 -11.62 -41.09 6.01
C ASN A 22 -10.70 -40.11 6.75
N ILE A 23 -10.12 -39.14 6.04
CA ILE A 23 -9.88 -37.79 6.59
C ILE A 23 -10.22 -36.77 5.49
N SER A 24 -11.41 -36.18 5.60
CA SER A 24 -11.87 -35.06 4.78
C SER A 24 -11.42 -33.72 5.39
N VAL A 25 -11.23 -32.73 4.53
CA VAL A 25 -11.15 -31.27 4.78
C VAL A 25 -9.87 -30.72 5.43
N PHE A 26 -9.15 -31.44 6.30
CA PHE A 26 -8.01 -30.84 7.03
C PHE A 26 -6.66 -30.81 6.28
N LEU A 27 -6.50 -31.53 5.17
CA LEU A 27 -5.24 -31.57 4.42
C LEU A 27 -5.15 -30.52 3.29
N LEU A 28 -6.26 -29.90 2.88
CA LEU A 28 -6.27 -28.87 1.83
C LEU A 28 -5.75 -27.50 2.32
N SER A 29 -5.89 -27.20 3.62
CA SER A 29 -5.50 -25.90 4.19
C SER A 29 -3.99 -25.78 4.46
N LEU A 30 -3.29 -26.88 4.75
CA LEU A 30 -1.83 -26.86 4.96
C LEU A 30 -1.03 -26.76 3.66
N ILE A 31 -1.66 -27.17 2.54
CA ILE A 31 -1.10 -27.08 1.19
C ILE A 31 -1.11 -25.61 0.72
N CYS A 32 -2.11 -24.81 1.09
CA CYS A 32 -2.24 -23.43 0.60
C CYS A 32 -1.15 -22.47 1.14
N VAL A 33 -0.64 -22.67 2.35
CA VAL A 33 0.29 -21.72 2.99
C VAL A 33 1.76 -22.06 2.77
N THR A 34 2.07 -23.32 2.40
CA THR A 34 3.44 -23.76 2.09
C THR A 34 3.70 -23.91 0.58
N HIS A 35 2.68 -23.84 -0.27
CA HIS A 35 2.84 -23.90 -1.73
C HIS A 35 3.17 -22.57 -2.41
N VAL A 36 3.15 -21.43 -1.71
CA VAL A 36 3.54 -20.15 -2.31
C VAL A 36 5.07 -20.03 -2.46
N GLN A 37 5.87 -20.83 -1.74
CA GLN A 37 7.34 -20.79 -1.83
C GLN A 37 8.00 -22.10 -2.30
N ALA A 38 7.22 -23.10 -2.73
CA ALA A 38 7.77 -24.36 -3.22
C ALA A 38 6.84 -25.09 -4.21
N ASN A 39 6.56 -24.47 -5.37
CA ASN A 39 6.16 -25.18 -6.58
C ASN A 39 6.70 -24.43 -7.82
N HIS A 40 7.92 -24.77 -8.21
CA HIS A 40 8.50 -24.43 -9.51
C HIS A 40 8.04 -25.49 -10.55
N LEU A 41 6.72 -25.72 -10.69
CA LEU A 41 6.20 -26.89 -11.41
C LEU A 41 4.88 -26.70 -12.18
N ASP A 42 4.52 -25.47 -12.57
CA ASP A 42 3.76 -25.26 -13.81
C ASP A 42 4.42 -24.07 -14.56
N GLU A 43 4.67 -24.25 -15.85
CA GLU A 43 5.19 -23.20 -16.74
C GLU A 43 4.07 -22.17 -16.97
N PHE A 44 4.37 -20.87 -16.86
CA PHE A 44 3.38 -19.80 -17.06
C PHE A 44 2.72 -19.91 -18.44
N ASP A 45 1.39 -20.07 -18.48
CA ASP A 45 0.62 -20.17 -19.71
C ASP A 45 0.07 -18.80 -20.12
N PHE A 46 0.72 -18.17 -21.09
CA PHE A 46 0.32 -16.89 -21.66
C PHE A 46 -1.15 -16.81 -22.08
N ASP A 47 -1.78 -17.93 -22.47
CA ASP A 47 -3.17 -17.93 -22.95
C ASP A 47 -4.19 -18.03 -21.80
N LYS A 48 -3.78 -18.43 -20.59
CA LYS A 48 -4.70 -18.72 -19.48
C LYS A 48 -4.43 -17.94 -18.20
N ASP A 49 -3.16 -17.67 -17.92
CA ASP A 49 -2.74 -17.10 -16.64
C ASP A 49 -2.76 -15.58 -16.66
N ASN A 50 -2.57 -14.96 -15.50
CA ASN A 50 -2.61 -13.50 -15.34
C ASN A 50 -1.20 -12.96 -15.16
N GLY A 51 -0.52 -12.61 -16.25
CA GLY A 51 0.85 -12.11 -16.22
C GLY A 51 1.04 -10.82 -15.43
N ALA A 52 0.01 -9.98 -15.33
CA ALA A 52 0.05 -8.79 -14.49
C ALA A 52 0.21 -9.15 -13.01
N LEU A 53 -0.54 -10.14 -12.52
CA LEU A 53 -0.44 -10.60 -11.13
C LEU A 53 0.69 -11.62 -10.92
N ASP A 54 0.70 -12.69 -11.72
CA ASP A 54 1.51 -13.89 -11.57
C ASP A 54 3.00 -13.65 -11.86
N VAL A 55 3.30 -12.81 -12.84
CA VAL A 55 4.68 -12.49 -13.24
C VAL A 55 5.13 -11.17 -12.60
N VAL A 56 4.38 -10.09 -12.80
CA VAL A 56 4.82 -8.76 -12.37
C VAL A 56 4.51 -8.50 -10.90
N GLY A 57 3.26 -8.75 -10.48
CA GLY A 57 2.80 -8.51 -9.11
C GLY A 57 3.64 -9.29 -8.09
N TRP A 58 3.60 -10.63 -8.17
CA TRP A 58 4.37 -11.49 -7.27
C TRP A 58 5.88 -11.41 -7.51
N GLY A 59 6.31 -11.29 -8.77
CA GLY A 59 7.73 -11.27 -9.14
C GLY A 59 8.48 -9.99 -8.77
N SER A 60 7.80 -8.97 -8.21
CA SER A 60 8.43 -7.72 -7.74
C SER A 60 8.39 -7.53 -6.22
N LEU A 61 7.78 -8.46 -5.47
CA LEU A 61 7.57 -8.28 -4.04
C LEU A 61 8.85 -8.27 -3.22
N ASP A 62 9.81 -9.15 -3.53
CA ASP A 62 11.05 -9.24 -2.77
C ASP A 62 11.87 -7.95 -2.92
N GLU A 63 11.98 -7.39 -4.12
CA GLU A 63 12.63 -6.12 -4.36
C GLU A 63 11.89 -4.95 -3.72
N LEU A 64 10.55 -4.92 -3.76
CA LEU A 64 9.76 -3.91 -3.05
C LEU A 64 9.99 -3.96 -1.54
N LYS A 65 10.05 -5.17 -0.99
CA LYS A 65 10.32 -5.38 0.43
C LYS A 65 11.70 -4.87 0.83
N GLU A 66 12.69 -5.16 -0.01
CA GLU A 66 14.07 -4.76 0.23
C GLU A 66 14.28 -3.24 0.05
N HIS A 67 13.70 -2.67 -1.01
CA HIS A 67 14.00 -1.31 -1.45
C HIS A 67 13.04 -0.25 -0.88
N VAL A 68 11.77 -0.60 -0.72
CA VAL A 68 10.71 0.36 -0.38
C VAL A 68 10.27 0.17 1.06
N SER A 69 9.76 -1.00 1.42
CA SER A 69 9.16 -1.22 2.74
C SER A 69 9.22 -2.66 3.17
N ALA A 70 9.99 -2.94 4.23
CA ALA A 70 10.20 -4.30 4.75
C ALA A 70 8.91 -5.02 5.17
N ASN A 71 7.85 -4.26 5.47
CA ASN A 71 6.54 -4.78 5.87
C ASN A 71 5.41 -4.31 4.95
N TYR A 72 5.73 -3.71 3.79
CA TYR A 72 4.77 -3.11 2.88
C TYR A 72 3.87 -2.04 3.54
N GLY A 73 4.42 -1.28 4.48
CA GLY A 73 3.71 -0.24 5.25
C GLY A 73 3.94 1.19 4.76
N ASP A 74 5.06 1.45 4.05
CA ASP A 74 5.45 2.79 3.61
C ASP A 74 4.61 3.24 2.40
N ALA A 75 3.46 3.83 2.71
CA ALA A 75 2.38 3.99 1.76
C ALA A 75 2.70 4.87 0.55
N SER A 76 3.45 5.98 0.71
CA SER A 76 3.65 6.94 -0.39
C SER A 76 4.38 6.32 -1.58
N LEU A 77 5.49 5.62 -1.32
CA LEU A 77 6.27 4.96 -2.37
C LEU A 77 5.60 3.67 -2.87
N LEU A 78 4.89 2.93 -2.01
CA LEU A 78 4.14 1.75 -2.42
C LEU A 78 2.98 2.10 -3.37
N PHE A 79 2.19 3.14 -3.07
CA PHE A 79 1.11 3.55 -3.98
C PHE A 79 1.65 4.25 -5.21
N ARG A 80 2.78 4.97 -5.13
CA ARG A 80 3.48 5.43 -6.35
C ARG A 80 3.86 4.25 -7.23
N PHE A 81 4.50 3.24 -6.67
CA PHE A 81 4.87 2.03 -7.41
C PHE A 81 3.64 1.35 -8.03
N GLY A 82 2.61 1.10 -7.21
CA GLY A 82 1.39 0.43 -7.63
C GLY A 82 0.68 1.17 -8.76
N VAL A 83 0.50 2.49 -8.66
CA VAL A 83 -0.19 3.26 -9.70
C VAL A 83 0.62 3.30 -11.00
N LEU A 84 1.94 3.41 -10.96
CA LEU A 84 2.77 3.43 -12.18
C LEU A 84 2.75 2.09 -12.92
N ILE A 85 2.86 0.97 -12.19
CA ILE A 85 2.81 -0.36 -12.77
C ILE A 85 1.43 -0.66 -13.36
N THR A 86 0.37 -0.37 -12.62
CA THR A 86 -1.00 -0.60 -13.09
C THR A 86 -1.42 0.34 -14.21
N ASN A 87 -0.91 1.57 -14.24
CA ASN A 87 -1.05 2.48 -15.39
C ASN A 87 -0.38 1.87 -16.64
N ALA A 88 0.84 1.34 -16.51
CA ALA A 88 1.51 0.67 -17.62
C ALA A 88 0.76 -0.58 -18.10
N TRP A 89 0.12 -1.33 -17.20
CA TRP A 89 -0.78 -2.42 -17.60
C TRP A 89 -1.99 -1.90 -18.37
N TYR A 90 -2.60 -0.81 -17.89
CA TYR A 90 -3.75 -0.19 -18.51
C TYR A 90 -3.41 0.29 -19.93
N ASP A 91 -2.38 1.11 -20.08
CA ASP A 91 -1.94 1.66 -21.37
C ASP A 91 -1.53 0.56 -22.37
N ALA A 92 -0.85 -0.48 -21.91
CA ALA A 92 -0.44 -1.61 -22.75
C ALA A 92 -1.61 -2.51 -23.18
N SER A 93 -2.68 -2.55 -22.40
CA SER A 93 -3.87 -3.38 -22.68
C SER A 93 -4.98 -2.61 -23.41
N ALA A 94 -5.01 -1.29 -23.33
CA ALA A 94 -6.01 -0.44 -23.98
C ALA A 94 -6.18 -0.73 -25.48
N PRO A 95 -5.12 -0.96 -26.29
CA PRO A 95 -5.24 -1.35 -27.70
C PRO A 95 -6.10 -2.60 -27.97
N TYR A 96 -6.24 -3.49 -27.00
CA TYR A 96 -6.99 -4.74 -27.10
C TYR A 96 -8.44 -4.63 -26.62
N HIS A 97 -8.82 -3.53 -25.97
CA HIS A 97 -10.22 -3.22 -25.65
C HIS A 97 -10.93 -2.63 -26.88
N PRO A 98 -12.27 -2.72 -27.07
CA PRO A 98 -12.96 -2.11 -28.21
C PRO A 98 -12.91 -0.57 -28.25
N THR A 99 -12.93 0.08 -27.08
CA THR A 99 -13.07 1.55 -26.96
C THR A 99 -12.00 2.21 -26.10
N ALA A 100 -11.22 1.46 -25.31
CA ALA A 100 -10.36 2.09 -24.32
C ALA A 100 -9.24 2.91 -24.97
N VAL A 101 -8.84 3.99 -24.30
CA VAL A 101 -7.69 4.83 -24.64
C VAL A 101 -6.75 4.90 -23.44
N GLY A 102 -5.43 4.94 -23.67
CA GLY A 102 -4.45 5.02 -22.60
C GLY A 102 -4.33 6.42 -22.00
N VAL A 103 -3.73 6.49 -20.82
CA VAL A 103 -3.46 7.71 -20.06
C VAL A 103 -2.35 8.53 -20.70
N TYR A 104 -1.20 7.88 -20.97
CA TYR A 104 -0.01 8.52 -21.53
C TYR A 104 0.31 8.02 -22.94
N SER A 105 -0.47 7.07 -23.46
CA SER A 105 -0.26 6.53 -24.80
C SER A 105 -1.55 6.18 -25.54
N HIS A 106 -1.69 6.68 -26.78
CA HIS A 106 -2.71 6.27 -27.74
C HIS A 106 -2.05 5.39 -28.82
N LEU A 107 -1.91 4.10 -28.54
CA LEU A 107 -1.10 3.17 -29.35
C LEU A 107 -1.85 2.57 -30.56
N GLY A 108 -3.08 3.02 -30.82
CA GLY A 108 -3.94 2.48 -31.88
C GLY A 108 -4.66 1.19 -31.47
N ARG A 109 -5.81 0.91 -32.10
CA ARG A 109 -6.65 -0.26 -31.81
C ARG A 109 -6.11 -1.49 -32.54
N ARG A 110 -6.08 -2.64 -31.86
CA ARG A 110 -5.78 -3.95 -32.49
C ARG A 110 -7.06 -4.63 -32.97
N PRO A 111 -6.98 -5.48 -34.01
CA PRO A 111 -8.09 -6.34 -34.41
C PRO A 111 -8.61 -7.18 -33.23
N ALA A 112 -9.92 -7.46 -33.20
CA ALA A 112 -10.55 -8.14 -32.08
C ALA A 112 -10.01 -9.57 -31.87
N GLU A 113 -9.58 -10.24 -32.94
CA GLU A 113 -8.93 -11.55 -32.90
C GLU A 113 -7.56 -11.54 -32.22
N GLU A 114 -6.92 -10.36 -32.11
CA GLU A 114 -5.65 -10.20 -31.40
C GLU A 114 -5.84 -9.88 -29.91
N ALA A 115 -7.06 -9.65 -29.43
CA ALA A 115 -7.38 -9.40 -28.02
C ALA A 115 -7.36 -10.69 -27.17
N THR A 116 -6.26 -11.44 -27.26
CA THR A 116 -6.03 -12.67 -26.51
C THR A 116 -5.24 -12.40 -25.24
N ASN A 117 -5.39 -13.27 -24.23
CA ASN A 117 -4.58 -13.21 -23.02
C ASN A 117 -3.09 -13.23 -23.33
N ARG A 118 -2.64 -14.00 -24.34
CA ARG A 118 -1.23 -14.05 -24.73
C ARG A 118 -0.66 -12.71 -25.15
N ASN A 119 -1.40 -11.97 -25.98
CA ASN A 119 -0.98 -10.66 -26.43
C ASN A 119 -1.02 -9.64 -25.29
N ILE A 120 -2.10 -9.64 -24.50
CA ILE A 120 -2.24 -8.75 -23.34
C ILE A 120 -1.14 -9.03 -22.30
N ASN A 121 -0.94 -10.28 -21.89
CA ASN A 121 0.11 -10.71 -20.97
C ASN A 121 1.50 -10.28 -21.45
N THR A 122 1.80 -10.52 -22.74
CA THR A 122 3.08 -10.09 -23.31
C THR A 122 3.23 -8.57 -23.21
N ALA A 123 2.24 -7.80 -23.62
CA ALA A 123 2.30 -6.33 -23.59
C ALA A 123 2.47 -5.79 -22.15
N VAL A 124 1.69 -6.27 -21.19
CA VAL A 124 1.78 -5.78 -19.80
C VAL A 124 3.10 -6.14 -19.12
N ILE A 125 3.69 -7.29 -19.43
CA ILE A 125 4.99 -7.70 -18.86
C ILE A 125 6.12 -6.80 -19.40
N TYR A 126 6.15 -6.52 -20.71
CA TYR A 126 7.13 -5.60 -21.27
C TYR A 126 6.93 -4.15 -20.79
N ALA A 127 5.68 -3.69 -20.66
CA ALA A 127 5.38 -2.36 -20.13
C ALA A 127 5.87 -2.21 -18.69
N SER A 128 5.59 -3.22 -17.85
CA SER A 128 6.07 -3.29 -16.47
C SER A 128 7.58 -3.29 -16.40
N TYR A 129 8.25 -4.07 -17.25
CA TYR A 129 9.71 -4.11 -17.31
C TYR A 129 10.33 -2.72 -17.57
N ARG A 130 9.70 -1.87 -18.38
CA ARG A 130 10.19 -0.48 -18.58
C ARG A 130 10.00 0.39 -17.34
N VAL A 131 8.83 0.32 -16.71
CA VAL A 131 8.54 1.06 -15.47
C VAL A 131 9.45 0.61 -14.33
N LEU A 132 9.63 -0.71 -14.14
CA LEU A 132 10.50 -1.29 -13.10
C LEU A 132 11.96 -0.86 -13.26
N ASN A 133 12.49 -0.80 -14.48
CA ASN A 133 13.84 -0.31 -14.72
C ASN A 133 14.00 1.19 -14.48
N SER A 134 12.93 1.98 -14.63
CA SER A 134 12.95 3.42 -14.30
C SER A 134 12.88 3.65 -12.79
N PHE A 135 11.97 2.94 -12.11
CA PHE A 135 11.70 3.12 -10.68
C PHE A 135 12.78 2.49 -9.79
N MET A 136 13.25 1.30 -10.16
CA MET A 136 14.20 0.48 -9.40
C MET A 136 15.35 -0.03 -10.28
N PRO A 137 16.19 0.88 -10.83
CA PRO A 137 17.24 0.52 -11.79
C PRO A 137 18.31 -0.42 -11.21
N THR A 138 18.53 -0.40 -9.89
CA THR A 138 19.47 -1.29 -9.20
C THR A 138 19.08 -2.76 -9.28
N TYR A 139 17.79 -3.06 -9.49
CA TYR A 139 17.25 -4.41 -9.60
C TYR A 139 17.07 -4.89 -11.04
N LYS A 140 17.71 -4.22 -12.01
CA LYS A 140 17.67 -4.59 -13.44
C LYS A 140 17.95 -6.08 -13.69
N ALA A 141 18.85 -6.70 -12.92
CA ALA A 141 19.12 -8.13 -13.04
C ALA A 141 17.90 -8.99 -12.70
N SER A 142 17.18 -8.68 -11.61
CA SER A 142 15.92 -9.32 -11.24
C SER A 142 14.86 -9.14 -12.32
N TRP A 143 14.70 -7.90 -12.83
CA TRP A 143 13.71 -7.61 -13.86
C TRP A 143 13.97 -8.35 -15.17
N ARG A 144 15.25 -8.53 -15.53
CA ARG A 144 15.61 -9.38 -16.68
C ARG A 144 15.28 -10.84 -16.42
N LYS A 145 15.60 -11.34 -15.23
CA LYS A 145 15.30 -12.73 -14.85
C LYS A 145 13.79 -13.01 -14.90
N MET A 146 12.96 -12.07 -14.43
CA MET A 146 11.50 -12.14 -14.50
C MET A 146 10.97 -12.42 -15.92
N LEU A 147 11.59 -11.84 -16.96
CA LEU A 147 11.22 -12.10 -18.37
C LEU A 147 11.81 -13.43 -18.87
N LEU A 148 13.07 -13.70 -18.54
CA LEU A 148 13.78 -14.91 -19.00
C LEU A 148 13.16 -16.19 -18.45
N ASP A 149 12.66 -16.17 -17.21
CA ASP A 149 12.06 -17.34 -16.56
C ASP A 149 10.79 -17.84 -17.27
N ILE A 150 10.14 -16.98 -18.05
CA ILE A 150 8.93 -17.29 -18.84
C ILE A 150 9.19 -17.25 -20.35
N GLY A 151 10.46 -17.27 -20.77
CA GLY A 151 10.86 -17.36 -22.17
C GLY A 151 10.74 -16.06 -22.98
N LEU A 152 10.63 -14.89 -22.35
CA LEU A 152 10.66 -13.59 -23.02
C LEU A 152 12.09 -13.04 -23.13
N ASP A 153 12.34 -12.23 -24.16
CA ASP A 153 13.62 -11.58 -24.41
C ASP A 153 13.67 -10.15 -23.81
N PRO A 154 14.36 -9.92 -22.68
CA PRO A 154 14.45 -8.60 -22.07
C PRO A 154 15.22 -7.56 -22.90
N ASP A 155 15.95 -7.97 -23.94
CA ASP A 155 16.69 -7.09 -24.84
C ASP A 155 15.87 -6.65 -26.05
N ASN A 156 14.68 -7.23 -26.26
CA ASN A 156 13.76 -6.78 -27.30
C ASN A 156 13.17 -5.40 -26.95
N ASN A 157 13.69 -4.37 -27.62
CA ASN A 157 13.31 -2.98 -27.46
C ASN A 157 12.46 -2.44 -28.63
N SER A 158 11.89 -3.33 -29.45
CA SER A 158 10.99 -2.93 -30.54
C SER A 158 9.86 -2.03 -29.99
N THR A 159 9.45 -1.04 -30.78
CA THR A 159 8.26 -0.22 -30.54
C THR A 159 7.27 -0.34 -31.71
N ASP A 160 7.33 -1.45 -32.45
CA ASP A 160 6.35 -1.76 -33.50
C ASP A 160 4.97 -2.06 -32.88
N LEU A 161 4.04 -1.13 -33.07
CA LEU A 161 2.68 -1.18 -32.53
C LEU A 161 1.81 -2.28 -33.16
N ASN A 162 2.35 -3.06 -34.11
CA ASN A 162 1.72 -4.28 -34.61
C ASN A 162 2.08 -5.54 -33.83
N THR A 163 2.90 -5.42 -32.78
CA THR A 163 3.31 -6.53 -31.94
C THR A 163 2.99 -6.25 -30.47
N PRO A 164 2.62 -7.26 -29.65
CA PRO A 164 2.39 -7.05 -28.23
C PRO A 164 3.65 -6.55 -27.50
N ILE A 165 4.84 -6.98 -27.92
CA ILE A 165 6.11 -6.50 -27.36
C ILE A 165 6.28 -5.00 -27.62
N GLY A 166 6.05 -4.57 -28.87
CA GLY A 166 6.17 -3.17 -29.24
C GLY A 166 5.16 -2.26 -28.55
N ILE A 167 3.91 -2.73 -28.40
CA ILE A 167 2.87 -2.07 -27.61
C ILE A 167 3.31 -1.94 -26.15
N GLY A 168 3.75 -3.04 -25.54
CA GLY A 168 4.21 -3.05 -24.15
C GLY A 168 5.36 -2.09 -23.90
N ASN A 169 6.40 -2.13 -24.75
CA ASN A 169 7.52 -1.21 -24.67
C ASN A 169 7.08 0.25 -24.81
N ALA A 170 6.26 0.57 -25.82
CA ALA A 170 5.77 1.93 -26.06
C ALA A 170 4.94 2.45 -24.88
N ALA A 171 4.01 1.66 -24.34
CA ALA A 171 3.21 1.99 -23.16
C ALA A 171 4.10 2.26 -21.94
N GLY A 172 5.02 1.34 -21.64
CA GLY A 172 5.91 1.47 -20.49
C GLY A 172 6.81 2.70 -20.56
N PHE A 173 7.39 3.00 -21.74
CA PHE A 173 8.16 4.23 -21.94
C PHE A 173 7.31 5.49 -21.82
N ALA A 174 6.06 5.47 -22.32
CA ALA A 174 5.15 6.59 -22.20
C ALA A 174 4.77 6.89 -20.75
N VAL A 175 4.50 5.87 -19.93
CA VAL A 175 4.22 6.04 -18.49
C VAL A 175 5.45 6.58 -17.75
N VAL A 176 6.65 6.08 -18.05
CA VAL A 176 7.90 6.60 -17.46
C VAL A 176 8.06 8.09 -17.80
N ALA A 177 8.00 8.45 -19.09
CA ALA A 177 8.09 9.84 -19.51
C ALA A 177 6.97 10.70 -18.90
N GLY A 178 5.77 10.12 -18.78
CA GLY A 178 4.59 10.76 -18.23
C GLY A 178 4.70 11.13 -16.76
N ARG A 179 5.48 10.37 -15.97
CA ARG A 179 5.48 10.46 -14.49
C ARG A 179 6.84 10.68 -13.84
N GLN A 180 7.94 10.72 -14.60
CA GLN A 180 9.27 10.92 -14.05
C GLN A 180 9.40 12.23 -13.27
N PHE A 181 8.77 13.31 -13.75
CA PHE A 181 8.82 14.65 -13.17
C PHE A 181 7.52 15.07 -12.49
N ASP A 182 6.75 14.10 -12.00
CA ASP A 182 5.39 14.35 -11.51
C ASP A 182 5.27 14.99 -10.14
N GLY A 183 6.35 15.55 -9.60
CA GLY A 183 6.40 16.13 -8.25
C GLY A 183 6.99 15.21 -7.18
N MET A 184 7.15 13.91 -7.43
CA MET A 184 7.69 12.98 -6.42
C MET A 184 9.21 13.01 -6.24
N ASN A 185 9.93 13.76 -7.08
CA ASN A 185 11.40 13.86 -7.08
C ASN A 185 12.08 12.49 -7.26
N GLN A 186 11.59 11.67 -8.20
CA GLN A 186 12.07 10.30 -8.41
C GLN A 186 13.59 10.22 -8.65
N GLU A 187 14.13 11.09 -9.50
CA GLU A 187 15.57 11.10 -9.80
C GLU A 187 16.40 11.80 -8.70
N GLY A 188 15.76 12.58 -7.82
CA GLY A 188 16.45 13.22 -6.70
C GLY A 188 17.23 14.48 -7.06
N ASP A 189 17.03 15.01 -8.25
CA ASP A 189 17.74 16.14 -8.84
C ASP A 189 16.95 17.46 -8.76
N THR A 190 15.75 17.46 -8.17
CA THR A 190 15.02 18.71 -7.91
C THR A 190 15.90 19.69 -7.10
N ASN A 191 16.19 20.85 -7.70
CA ASN A 191 17.08 21.88 -7.16
C ASN A 191 18.54 21.43 -6.91
N LYS A 192 19.02 20.37 -7.58
CA LYS A 192 20.39 19.84 -7.42
C LYS A 192 21.03 19.51 -8.77
N GLN A 193 22.30 19.88 -8.94
CA GLN A 193 23.11 19.51 -10.11
C GLN A 193 23.98 18.26 -9.87
N TYR A 194 24.34 17.99 -8.62
CA TYR A 194 25.25 16.90 -8.22
C TYR A 194 24.68 16.15 -7.02
N ASN A 195 25.06 14.87 -6.87
CA ASN A 195 24.64 13.99 -5.78
C ASN A 195 23.11 13.94 -5.63
N PRO A 196 22.39 13.45 -6.65
CA PRO A 196 20.94 13.28 -6.56
C PRO A 196 20.57 12.41 -5.36
N MET A 197 19.45 12.75 -4.75
CA MET A 197 18.87 11.99 -3.65
C MET A 197 17.43 11.60 -4.00
N PRO A 198 17.23 10.46 -4.69
CA PRO A 198 15.91 9.99 -5.08
C PRO A 198 14.88 10.12 -3.96
N TYR A 199 13.72 10.68 -4.28
CA TYR A 199 12.58 10.92 -3.40
C TYR A 199 12.85 11.81 -2.18
N ALA A 200 13.99 12.52 -2.14
CA ALA A 200 14.26 13.45 -1.07
C ALA A 200 13.27 14.63 -1.07
N ASP A 201 12.98 15.13 0.13
CA ASP A 201 12.18 16.34 0.31
C ASP A 201 12.84 17.55 -0.37
N TYR A 202 12.05 18.31 -1.13
CA TYR A 202 12.39 19.63 -1.66
C TYR A 202 11.42 20.74 -1.21
N THR A 203 10.45 20.40 -0.36
CA THR A 203 9.44 21.31 0.21
C THR A 203 9.97 22.11 1.41
N GLN A 204 11.15 21.73 1.91
CA GLN A 204 11.81 22.34 3.09
C GLN A 204 11.04 22.10 4.39
N TYR A 205 10.29 21.00 4.49
CA TYR A 205 9.58 20.62 5.70
C TYR A 205 10.55 20.50 6.88
N LYS A 206 10.18 21.09 8.02
CA LYS A 206 10.93 20.99 9.28
C LYS A 206 9.97 20.77 10.45
N PRO A 207 10.11 19.69 11.24
CA PRO A 207 9.29 19.49 12.41
C PRO A 207 9.63 20.52 13.49
N LEU A 208 8.63 20.97 14.26
CA LEU A 208 8.87 21.87 15.40
C LEU A 208 9.54 21.16 16.58
N ASN A 209 9.36 19.84 16.66
CA ASN A 209 9.92 18.98 17.68
C ASN A 209 11.15 18.22 17.16
N THR A 210 11.93 17.69 18.10
CA THR A 210 13.00 16.74 17.81
C THR A 210 12.70 15.43 18.54
N ALA A 211 13.34 14.32 18.16
CA ALA A 211 13.21 13.06 18.89
C ALA A 211 13.53 13.19 20.40
N TYR A 212 14.36 14.16 20.78
CA TYR A 212 14.80 14.37 22.16
C TYR A 212 13.97 15.39 22.95
N LYS A 213 13.25 16.28 22.25
CA LYS A 213 12.55 17.40 22.90
C LYS A 213 11.24 17.71 22.20
N LEU A 214 10.16 17.51 22.94
CA LEU A 214 8.80 17.93 22.59
C LEU A 214 8.60 19.40 23.02
N LYS A 215 8.85 20.32 22.09
CA LYS A 215 8.66 21.78 22.27
C LYS A 215 7.20 22.18 22.12
N SER A 216 6.49 21.62 21.14
CA SER A 216 5.09 21.90 20.85
C SER A 216 4.28 20.61 20.88
N PRO A 217 3.52 20.34 21.96
CA PRO A 217 2.79 19.09 22.12
C PRO A 217 1.65 18.86 21.12
N SER A 218 1.20 19.87 20.39
CA SER A 218 0.19 19.70 19.34
C SER A 218 0.80 19.27 17.99
N HIS A 219 2.13 19.35 17.86
CA HIS A 219 2.83 19.10 16.60
C HIS A 219 3.55 17.75 16.59
N TRP A 220 3.81 17.22 15.39
CA TRP A 220 4.50 15.95 15.17
C TRP A 220 5.87 15.96 15.82
N GLN A 221 6.24 14.82 16.40
CA GLN A 221 7.56 14.56 16.93
C GLN A 221 8.14 13.36 16.18
N PRO A 222 9.28 13.52 15.50
CA PRO A 222 9.98 12.38 14.93
C PRO A 222 10.35 11.38 16.01
N ASP A 223 9.99 10.10 15.85
CA ASP A 223 10.36 9.04 16.77
C ASP A 223 11.80 8.55 16.55
N MET A 224 12.40 8.00 17.60
CA MET A 224 13.69 7.30 17.52
C MET A 224 13.45 5.79 17.46
N GLN A 225 13.74 5.20 16.30
CA GLN A 225 13.48 3.80 16.03
C GLN A 225 14.75 2.97 16.00
N ARG A 226 14.68 1.77 16.56
CA ARG A 226 15.76 0.78 16.47
C ARG A 226 15.72 0.11 15.10
N LYS A 227 16.83 0.15 14.35
CA LYS A 227 16.97 -0.44 13.01
C LYS A 227 18.04 -1.55 12.93
N GLY A 228 18.44 -2.09 14.08
CA GLY A 228 19.44 -3.16 14.17
C GLY A 228 19.94 -3.40 15.58
N LEU A 229 21.00 -4.18 15.74
CA LEU A 229 21.68 -4.37 17.03
C LEU A 229 22.46 -3.10 17.39
N GLY A 230 21.87 -2.25 18.24
CA GLY A 230 22.48 -0.99 18.67
C GLY A 230 22.39 0.16 17.65
N LEU A 231 21.71 -0.03 16.51
CA LEU A 231 21.48 1.01 15.52
C LEU A 231 20.13 1.69 15.76
N TYR A 232 20.16 3.01 15.85
CA TYR A 232 18.97 3.85 16.00
C TYR A 232 18.93 4.90 14.90
N LYS A 233 17.73 5.16 14.36
CA LYS A 233 17.47 6.21 13.38
C LYS A 233 16.35 7.11 13.90
N ILE A 234 16.45 8.39 13.60
CA ILE A 234 15.38 9.36 13.85
C ILE A 234 14.57 9.49 12.56
N GLN A 235 13.25 9.45 12.68
CA GLN A 235 12.35 9.63 11.56
C GLN A 235 12.54 10.99 10.88
N GLN A 236 12.18 11.06 9.61
CA GLN A 236 11.94 12.30 8.86
C GLN A 236 10.58 12.16 8.19
N PHE A 237 9.88 13.26 7.90
CA PHE A 237 8.60 13.16 7.21
C PHE A 237 8.83 12.54 5.83
N VAL A 238 8.35 11.32 5.62
CA VAL A 238 8.52 10.59 4.36
C VAL A 238 7.81 11.31 3.22
N THR A 239 8.56 11.56 2.15
CA THR A 239 8.10 12.17 0.90
C THR A 239 7.09 13.32 1.09
N PRO A 240 7.41 14.43 1.78
CA PRO A 240 6.47 15.54 1.98
C PRO A 240 5.97 16.10 0.65
N GLN A 241 6.80 16.01 -0.39
CA GLN A 241 6.47 16.37 -1.76
C GLN A 241 5.34 15.54 -2.40
N PHE A 242 4.86 14.47 -1.77
CA PHE A 242 3.69 13.73 -2.30
C PHE A 242 2.44 14.61 -2.37
N ALA A 243 2.35 15.63 -1.50
CA ALA A 243 1.33 16.68 -1.62
C ALA A 243 1.39 17.47 -2.95
N LEU A 244 2.55 17.47 -3.61
CA LEU A 244 2.78 18.15 -4.90
C LEU A 244 2.80 17.20 -6.09
N ALA A 245 2.48 15.92 -5.89
CA ALA A 245 2.35 15.04 -7.03
C ALA A 245 1.14 15.46 -7.89
N GLU A 246 1.23 15.34 -9.22
CA GLU A 246 0.07 15.59 -10.07
C GLU A 246 -0.96 14.44 -9.89
N PRO A 247 -2.22 14.72 -9.50
CA PRO A 247 -3.26 13.70 -9.39
C PRO A 247 -3.66 13.12 -10.74
N TYR A 248 -4.42 12.02 -10.75
CA TYR A 248 -5.00 11.47 -11.98
C TYR A 248 -6.45 11.89 -12.22
N SER A 249 -7.26 11.91 -11.18
CA SER A 249 -8.72 11.97 -11.26
C SER A 249 -9.33 13.32 -10.85
N TYR A 250 -8.50 14.29 -10.45
CA TYR A 250 -8.92 15.65 -10.12
C TYR A 250 -7.82 16.66 -10.42
N ASP A 251 -8.17 17.95 -10.47
CA ASP A 251 -7.26 19.01 -10.89
C ASP A 251 -6.43 19.58 -9.72
N ASP A 252 -7.08 19.96 -8.61
CA ASP A 252 -6.41 20.57 -7.46
C ASP A 252 -6.82 19.88 -6.14
N PRO A 253 -5.90 19.26 -5.38
CA PRO A 253 -6.23 18.71 -4.06
C PRO A 253 -6.65 19.76 -3.03
N ASN A 254 -6.44 21.06 -3.29
CA ASN A 254 -6.99 22.13 -2.44
C ASN A 254 -8.52 22.26 -2.54
N ASP A 255 -9.16 21.60 -3.52
CA ASP A 255 -10.62 21.48 -3.57
C ASP A 255 -11.18 20.59 -2.44
N PHE A 256 -10.30 19.86 -1.74
CA PHE A 256 -10.63 19.00 -0.60
C PHE A 256 -9.89 19.48 0.64
N GLU A 257 -10.58 19.53 1.78
CA GLU A 257 -9.98 19.85 3.08
C GLU A 257 -10.63 19.02 4.19
N VAL A 258 -9.93 18.86 5.31
CA VAL A 258 -10.52 18.37 6.57
C VAL A 258 -10.53 19.48 7.62
N PRO A 259 -11.45 19.46 8.61
CA PRO A 259 -11.41 20.39 9.72
C PRO A 259 -10.10 20.27 10.50
N PRO A 260 -9.62 21.34 11.16
CA PRO A 260 -8.46 21.25 12.04
C PRO A 260 -8.64 20.17 13.12
N PRO A 261 -7.57 19.44 13.50
CA PRO A 261 -7.65 18.40 14.51
C PRO A 261 -7.71 19.00 15.93
N TYR A 262 -8.84 19.63 16.27
CA TYR A 262 -9.03 20.37 17.54
C TYR A 262 -8.75 19.53 18.79
N ASN A 263 -9.01 18.22 18.73
CA ASN A 263 -8.70 17.31 19.85
C ASN A 263 -7.19 17.17 20.10
N SER A 264 -6.37 17.35 19.06
CA SER A 264 -4.91 17.34 19.11
C SER A 264 -4.31 18.69 19.47
N ASN A 265 -5.12 19.73 19.69
CA ASN A 265 -4.65 20.96 20.31
C ASN A 265 -4.44 20.76 21.82
N PHE A 266 -3.19 20.83 22.29
CA PHE A 266 -2.86 20.69 23.71
C PHE A 266 -3.51 21.74 24.62
N LYS A 267 -3.94 22.90 24.08
CA LYS A 267 -4.75 23.87 24.83
C LYS A 267 -6.12 23.29 25.20
N ASN A 268 -6.71 22.45 24.35
CA ASN A 268 -7.93 21.70 24.64
C ASN A 268 -7.63 20.46 25.50
N LYS A 269 -7.22 20.71 26.76
CA LYS A 269 -6.74 19.67 27.69
C LYS A 269 -7.70 18.49 27.86
N ARG A 270 -9.02 18.75 27.84
CA ARG A 270 -10.04 17.70 28.02
C ARG A 270 -10.07 16.77 26.81
N ALA A 271 -10.18 17.31 25.60
CA ALA A 271 -10.22 16.50 24.39
C ALA A 271 -8.89 15.79 24.14
N TYR A 272 -7.77 16.50 24.32
CA TYR A 272 -6.42 15.95 24.18
C TYR A 272 -6.18 14.75 25.11
N ARG A 273 -6.59 14.85 26.38
CA ARG A 273 -6.51 13.73 27.32
C ARG A 273 -7.48 12.60 26.99
N LYS A 274 -8.69 12.91 26.48
CA LYS A 274 -9.70 11.92 26.09
C LYS A 274 -9.18 11.02 24.96
N GLN A 275 -8.67 11.58 23.87
CA GLN A 275 -8.15 10.79 22.76
C GLN A 275 -6.95 9.92 23.15
N ALA A 276 -6.06 10.42 24.01
CA ALA A 276 -4.95 9.63 24.54
C ALA A 276 -5.43 8.44 25.41
N LYS A 277 -6.49 8.64 26.20
CA LYS A 277 -7.12 7.55 26.97
C LYS A 277 -7.76 6.49 26.08
N GLU A 278 -8.37 6.89 24.98
CA GLU A 278 -8.98 5.96 24.02
C GLU A 278 -7.92 5.04 23.41
N VAL A 279 -6.74 5.57 23.04
CA VAL A 279 -5.62 4.77 22.55
C VAL A 279 -5.06 3.84 23.62
N LEU A 280 -4.86 4.31 24.86
CA LEU A 280 -4.44 3.47 25.98
C LEU A 280 -5.46 2.36 26.27
N ALA A 281 -6.76 2.67 26.23
CA ALA A 281 -7.82 1.69 26.42
C ALA A 281 -7.85 0.64 25.29
N ALA A 282 -7.64 1.04 24.04
CA ALA A 282 -7.50 0.10 22.93
C ALA A 282 -6.27 -0.81 23.13
N SER A 283 -5.12 -0.23 23.49
CA SER A 283 -3.89 -0.96 23.79
C SER A 283 -4.07 -1.98 24.92
N ALA A 284 -4.77 -1.62 26.00
CA ALA A 284 -5.02 -2.49 27.15
C ALA A 284 -5.97 -3.66 26.86
N ASN A 285 -6.78 -3.57 25.80
CA ASN A 285 -7.81 -4.55 25.46
C ASN A 285 -7.53 -5.28 24.14
N LEU A 286 -6.30 -5.18 23.61
CA LEU A 286 -5.91 -5.82 22.36
C LEU A 286 -6.15 -7.34 22.38
N THR A 287 -6.98 -7.81 21.46
CA THR A 287 -7.17 -9.23 21.19
C THR A 287 -6.18 -9.73 20.14
N ASP A 288 -6.00 -11.06 20.06
CA ASP A 288 -5.18 -11.67 19.00
C ASP A 288 -5.67 -11.30 17.59
N GLU A 289 -7.00 -11.26 17.39
CA GLU A 289 -7.58 -10.88 16.11
C GLU A 289 -7.32 -9.41 15.77
N GLN A 290 -7.44 -8.49 16.74
CA GLN A 290 -7.17 -7.06 16.53
C GLN A 290 -5.70 -6.79 16.23
N LYS A 291 -4.79 -7.51 16.90
CA LYS A 291 -3.35 -7.48 16.62
C LYS A 291 -3.06 -7.91 15.19
N ILE A 292 -3.62 -9.04 14.76
CA ILE A 292 -3.45 -9.54 13.40
C ILE A 292 -4.08 -8.62 12.36
N LYS A 293 -5.25 -8.04 12.63
CA LYS A 293 -5.86 -7.02 11.75
C LYS A 293 -4.99 -5.76 11.69
N ALA A 294 -4.40 -5.31 12.79
CA ALA A 294 -3.46 -4.20 12.80
C ALA A 294 -2.24 -4.46 11.90
N GLU A 295 -1.64 -5.66 11.96
CA GLU A 295 -0.56 -6.04 11.04
C GLU A 295 -1.03 -6.17 9.58
N LEU A 296 -2.20 -6.77 9.36
CA LEU A 296 -2.76 -6.98 8.02
C LEU A 296 -2.99 -5.66 7.29
N PHE A 297 -3.63 -4.68 7.93
CA PHE A 297 -3.90 -3.39 7.31
C PHE A 297 -2.67 -2.46 7.30
N ASP A 298 -1.63 -2.81 8.05
CA ASP A 298 -0.31 -2.19 7.89
C ASP A 298 0.35 -2.65 6.57
N ASP A 299 0.26 -3.93 6.24
CA ASP A 299 0.69 -4.53 4.97
C ASP A 299 -0.28 -4.19 3.83
N LYS A 300 0.06 -3.18 3.02
CA LYS A 300 -0.81 -2.69 1.94
C LYS A 300 -1.01 -3.71 0.82
N PHE A 301 -0.07 -4.62 0.64
CA PHE A 301 -0.18 -5.67 -0.36
C PHE A 301 -1.16 -6.76 0.10
N ARG A 302 -0.98 -7.31 1.31
CA ARG A 302 -1.88 -8.34 1.85
C ARG A 302 -3.28 -7.81 2.18
N SER A 303 -3.45 -6.52 2.43
CA SER A 303 -4.77 -5.94 2.61
C SER A 303 -5.43 -5.58 1.28
N LEU A 304 -4.90 -4.59 0.54
CA LEU A 304 -5.58 -3.99 -0.62
C LEU A 304 -5.34 -4.73 -1.94
N SER A 305 -4.11 -5.17 -2.21
CA SER A 305 -3.83 -5.92 -3.45
C SER A 305 -4.47 -7.30 -3.40
N TYR A 306 -4.37 -7.98 -2.25
CA TYR A 306 -5.00 -9.28 -2.07
C TYR A 306 -6.52 -9.19 -2.11
N SER A 307 -7.16 -8.14 -1.56
CA SER A 307 -8.62 -7.98 -1.62
C SER A 307 -9.16 -7.88 -3.03
N LEU A 308 -8.41 -7.31 -3.98
CA LEU A 308 -8.79 -7.37 -5.39
C LEU A 308 -8.59 -8.79 -5.95
N SER A 309 -7.42 -9.38 -5.74
CA SER A 309 -7.11 -10.70 -6.30
C SER A 309 -8.06 -11.81 -5.83
N SER A 310 -8.52 -11.76 -4.57
CA SER A 310 -9.45 -12.73 -4.00
C SER A 310 -10.86 -12.66 -4.61
N ASN A 311 -11.17 -11.57 -5.33
CA ASN A 311 -12.43 -11.39 -6.03
C ASN A 311 -12.39 -11.81 -7.50
N ILE A 312 -11.22 -12.12 -8.09
CA ILE A 312 -11.09 -12.50 -9.51
C ILE A 312 -11.99 -13.70 -9.86
N GLY A 313 -11.82 -14.82 -9.14
CA GLY A 313 -12.61 -16.03 -9.36
C GLY A 313 -14.09 -15.84 -9.03
N PRO A 314 -14.46 -15.37 -7.81
CA PRO A 314 -15.85 -15.17 -7.42
C PRO A 314 -16.64 -14.21 -8.31
N ARG A 315 -15.99 -13.20 -8.91
CA ARG A 315 -16.61 -12.25 -9.85
C ARG A 315 -16.45 -12.66 -11.32
N ASN A 316 -15.73 -13.75 -11.60
CA ASN A 316 -15.40 -14.22 -12.95
C ASN A 316 -14.76 -13.12 -13.83
N LEU A 317 -13.79 -12.38 -13.26
CA LEU A 317 -13.12 -11.29 -13.97
C LEU A 317 -12.21 -11.84 -15.07
N SER A 318 -12.32 -11.27 -16.26
CA SER A 318 -11.31 -11.41 -17.31
C SER A 318 -10.00 -10.72 -16.92
N LEU A 319 -8.91 -11.08 -17.62
CA LEU A 319 -7.62 -10.40 -17.46
C LEU A 319 -7.72 -8.89 -17.68
N LEU A 320 -8.48 -8.48 -18.69
CA LEU A 320 -8.65 -7.07 -19.03
C LEU A 320 -9.43 -6.31 -17.96
N GLU A 321 -10.51 -6.89 -17.43
CA GLU A 321 -11.25 -6.30 -16.29
C GLU A 321 -10.35 -6.19 -15.05
N PHE A 322 -9.57 -7.23 -14.73
CA PHE A 322 -8.62 -7.17 -13.63
C PHE A 322 -7.61 -6.02 -13.79
N ILE A 323 -7.05 -5.82 -14.99
CA ILE A 323 -6.13 -4.71 -15.26
C ILE A 323 -6.81 -3.35 -15.07
N GLN A 324 -8.03 -3.17 -15.60
CA GLN A 324 -8.78 -1.93 -15.48
C GLN A 324 -9.12 -1.60 -14.01
N ILE A 325 -9.60 -2.59 -13.25
CA ILE A 325 -9.93 -2.43 -11.83
C ILE A 325 -8.65 -2.23 -11.00
N GLY A 326 -7.57 -2.94 -11.33
CA GLY A 326 -6.27 -2.81 -10.69
C GLY A 326 -5.72 -1.40 -10.82
N PHE A 327 -5.82 -0.80 -12.01
CA PHE A 327 -5.45 0.61 -12.22
C PHE A 327 -6.35 1.56 -11.43
N MET A 328 -7.67 1.41 -11.53
CA MET A 328 -8.64 2.25 -10.81
C MET A 328 -8.41 2.26 -9.29
N THR A 329 -8.18 1.10 -8.68
CA THR A 329 -8.01 0.99 -7.22
C THR A 329 -6.67 1.54 -6.73
N ASN A 330 -5.59 1.37 -7.49
CA ASN A 330 -4.28 1.96 -7.16
C ASN A 330 -4.28 3.48 -7.38
N LEU A 331 -4.95 3.94 -8.43
CA LEU A 331 -5.17 5.35 -8.71
C LEU A 331 -5.94 6.01 -7.57
N ALA A 332 -7.09 5.43 -7.15
CA ALA A 332 -7.88 5.94 -6.03
C ALA A 332 -7.04 6.14 -4.76
N ALA A 333 -6.18 5.16 -4.44
CA ALA A 333 -5.30 5.23 -3.28
C ALA A 333 -4.17 6.25 -3.44
N PHE A 334 -3.55 6.34 -4.63
CA PHE A 334 -2.49 7.32 -4.89
C PHE A 334 -3.03 8.75 -4.82
N ASP A 335 -4.14 9.02 -5.48
CA ASP A 335 -4.81 10.33 -5.51
C ASP A 335 -5.32 10.75 -4.13
N ALA A 336 -5.87 9.82 -3.34
CA ALA A 336 -6.20 10.06 -1.94
C ALA A 336 -4.93 10.37 -1.10
N GLY A 337 -3.79 9.77 -1.44
CA GLY A 337 -2.51 10.00 -0.78
C GLY A 337 -1.98 11.42 -0.95
N ILE A 338 -2.15 12.01 -2.13
CA ILE A 338 -1.77 13.41 -2.40
C ILE A 338 -2.50 14.35 -1.43
N PHE A 339 -3.82 14.21 -1.34
CA PHE A 339 -4.66 14.94 -0.41
C PHE A 339 -4.26 14.71 1.06
N VAL A 340 -4.05 13.46 1.46
CA VAL A 340 -3.65 13.15 2.84
C VAL A 340 -2.29 13.78 3.18
N TRP A 341 -1.32 13.76 2.27
CA TRP A 341 -0.01 14.38 2.50
C TRP A 341 -0.09 15.90 2.56
N GLN A 342 -0.98 16.52 1.78
CA GLN A 342 -1.30 17.95 1.88
C GLN A 342 -1.79 18.30 3.29
N GLU A 343 -2.80 17.61 3.79
CA GLU A 343 -3.37 17.90 5.12
C GLU A 343 -2.40 17.55 6.25
N LYS A 344 -1.59 16.49 6.10
CA LYS A 344 -0.50 16.16 7.04
C LYS A 344 0.56 17.25 7.10
N TYR A 345 0.94 17.80 5.95
CA TYR A 345 1.88 18.91 5.87
C TYR A 345 1.29 20.16 6.53
N ARG A 346 0.02 20.47 6.23
CA ARG A 346 -0.74 21.60 6.78
C ARG A 346 -0.79 21.54 8.30
N PHE A 347 -1.29 20.46 8.88
CA PHE A 347 -1.55 20.38 10.32
C PHE A 347 -0.34 19.97 11.15
N ASP A 348 0.59 19.19 10.60
CA ASP A 348 1.73 18.64 11.34
C ASP A 348 1.33 18.04 12.69
N ALA A 349 0.21 17.33 12.75
CA ALA A 349 -0.42 16.93 14.01
C ALA A 349 0.41 15.90 14.78
N VAL A 350 0.38 16.01 16.11
CA VAL A 350 1.02 15.10 17.07
C VAL A 350 0.51 13.66 16.98
N ARG A 351 1.41 12.68 17.18
CA ARG A 351 1.11 11.25 17.25
C ARG A 351 0.75 10.77 18.66
N PRO A 352 0.02 9.64 18.82
CA PRO A 352 -0.39 9.12 20.12
C PRO A 352 0.76 8.93 21.12
N PHE A 353 1.91 8.38 20.69
CA PHE A 353 3.04 8.17 21.60
C PHE A 353 3.54 9.46 22.25
N SER A 354 3.64 10.54 21.49
CA SER A 354 4.09 11.85 21.99
C SER A 354 3.08 12.43 22.97
N ALA A 355 1.78 12.31 22.65
CA ALA A 355 0.70 12.79 23.49
C ALA A 355 0.61 12.02 24.82
N ILE A 356 0.69 10.68 24.76
CA ILE A 356 0.64 9.80 25.93
C ILE A 356 1.84 10.08 26.84
N ARG A 357 3.07 10.09 26.31
CA ARG A 357 4.26 10.39 27.09
C ARG A 357 4.21 11.78 27.71
N LYS A 358 3.66 12.77 27.00
CA LYS A 358 3.47 14.13 27.55
C LYS A 358 2.48 14.18 28.71
N LEU A 359 1.39 13.42 28.64
CA LEU A 359 0.30 13.45 29.61
C LEU A 359 0.57 12.59 30.84
N TYR A 360 1.24 11.45 30.66
CA TYR A 360 1.31 10.36 31.64
C TYR A 360 2.75 9.99 32.02
N LYS A 361 3.73 10.86 31.78
CA LYS A 361 5.15 10.59 32.06
C LYS A 361 5.39 10.01 33.47
N ASP A 362 4.78 10.64 34.46
CA ASP A 362 4.93 10.30 35.89
C ASP A 362 3.69 9.56 36.44
N GLU A 363 2.82 9.06 35.56
CA GLU A 363 1.60 8.34 35.91
C GLU A 363 1.68 6.87 35.42
N SER A 364 1.20 5.94 36.24
CA SER A 364 1.05 4.55 35.82
C SER A 364 -0.16 4.40 34.90
N VAL A 365 0.00 3.70 33.78
CA VAL A 365 -1.04 3.38 32.81
C VAL A 365 -1.18 1.86 32.61
N GLN A 366 -2.38 1.41 32.25
CA GLN A 366 -2.64 0.04 31.83
C GLN A 366 -2.64 -0.03 30.30
N ALA A 367 -1.79 -0.87 29.71
CA ALA A 367 -1.65 -1.00 28.26
C ALA A 367 -0.88 -2.27 27.86
N TRP A 368 -0.75 -2.56 26.56
CA TRP A 368 0.09 -3.65 26.06
C TRP A 368 1.56 -3.43 26.41
N GLY A 369 2.14 -4.35 27.18
CA GLY A 369 3.51 -4.25 27.73
C GLY A 369 4.63 -4.64 26.78
N GLY A 370 4.37 -4.66 25.47
CA GLY A 370 5.31 -5.17 24.47
C GLY A 370 5.18 -6.67 24.21
N PRO A 371 6.02 -7.21 23.29
CA PRO A 371 5.86 -8.55 22.78
C PRO A 371 5.81 -9.64 23.84
N GLY A 372 4.72 -10.41 23.86
CA GLY A 372 4.49 -11.53 24.76
C GLY A 372 4.21 -11.16 26.22
N LYS A 373 3.99 -9.87 26.52
CA LYS A 373 3.70 -9.40 27.89
C LYS A 373 2.21 -9.27 28.19
N GLY A 374 1.37 -9.19 27.16
CA GLY A 374 -0.05 -8.89 27.35
C GLY A 374 -0.27 -7.52 27.97
N THR A 375 -1.40 -7.33 28.66
CA THR A 375 -1.71 -6.07 29.34
C THR A 375 -0.99 -5.99 30.69
N VAL A 376 -0.26 -4.90 30.93
CA VAL A 376 0.49 -4.65 32.16
C VAL A 376 0.27 -3.24 32.68
N SER A 377 0.69 -3.00 33.92
CA SER A 377 0.86 -1.67 34.49
C SER A 377 2.28 -1.19 34.21
N MET A 378 2.43 -0.03 33.59
CA MET A 378 3.74 0.57 33.26
C MET A 378 3.71 2.08 33.49
N GLN A 379 4.86 2.72 33.59
CA GLN A 379 4.91 4.19 33.54
C GLN A 379 4.51 4.67 32.14
N GLY A 380 3.73 5.75 32.03
CA GLY A 380 3.29 6.24 30.72
C GLY A 380 4.42 6.64 29.78
N GLU A 381 5.61 6.96 30.30
CA GLU A 381 6.80 7.20 29.49
C GLU A 381 7.36 5.94 28.80
N GLU A 382 7.13 4.76 29.38
CA GLU A 382 7.56 3.46 28.85
C GLU A 382 6.58 2.91 27.80
N TRP A 383 5.43 3.55 27.60
CA TRP A 383 4.44 3.07 26.64
C TRP A 383 4.95 3.13 25.19
N HIS A 384 4.63 2.09 24.45
CA HIS A 384 4.84 1.96 23.01
C HIS A 384 3.57 1.43 22.33
N SER A 385 3.32 1.89 21.12
CA SER A 385 2.28 1.38 20.22
C SER A 385 2.57 -0.08 19.80
N TYR A 386 1.52 -0.82 19.44
CA TYR A 386 1.67 -2.21 18.95
C TYR A 386 2.35 -2.25 17.58
N LEU A 387 1.98 -1.32 16.69
CA LEU A 387 2.68 -1.09 15.43
C LEU A 387 3.80 -0.07 15.64
N GLU A 388 4.88 -0.21 14.86
CA GLU A 388 5.89 0.84 14.76
C GLU A 388 5.26 2.11 14.17
N GLU A 389 5.58 3.28 14.75
CA GLU A 389 5.04 4.55 14.28
C GLU A 389 5.52 4.84 12.86
N ALA A 390 4.61 5.30 12.00
CA ALA A 390 4.98 5.74 10.66
C ALA A 390 5.63 7.13 10.70
N ASP A 391 6.56 7.38 9.80
CA ASP A 391 7.44 8.55 9.75
C ASP A 391 6.78 9.75 9.07
N HIS A 392 5.58 10.11 9.54
CA HIS A 392 4.84 11.27 9.08
C HIS A 392 3.88 11.80 10.15
N PRO A 393 3.37 13.04 10.03
CA PRO A 393 2.34 13.59 10.92
C PRO A 393 1.06 12.74 10.99
N GLU A 394 0.28 12.94 12.05
CA GLU A 394 -0.84 12.05 12.43
C GLU A 394 -2.11 12.28 11.60
N TYR A 395 -2.50 13.52 11.32
CA TYR A 395 -3.85 13.82 10.85
C TYR A 395 -3.90 14.26 9.37
N PRO A 396 -4.86 13.77 8.57
CA PRO A 396 -5.82 12.69 8.86
C PRO A 396 -5.17 11.29 8.72
N SER A 397 -5.89 10.20 9.03
CA SER A 397 -5.32 8.84 8.94
C SER A 397 -5.16 8.38 7.48
N ALA A 398 -3.91 8.13 7.06
CA ALA A 398 -3.60 7.72 5.68
C ALA A 398 -4.20 6.34 5.34
N THR A 399 -3.97 5.34 6.19
CA THR A 399 -4.46 3.98 5.95
C THR A 399 -5.99 3.92 5.91
N ALA A 400 -6.67 4.67 6.78
CA ALA A 400 -8.13 4.77 6.74
C ALA A 400 -8.59 5.41 5.41
N CYS A 401 -7.90 6.44 4.93
CA CYS A 401 -8.23 7.11 3.68
C CYS A 401 -8.08 6.18 2.47
N PHE A 402 -6.94 5.49 2.36
CA PHE A 402 -6.69 4.52 1.28
C PHE A 402 -7.73 3.42 1.23
N CYS A 403 -8.08 2.84 2.39
CA CYS A 403 -9.08 1.78 2.45
C CYS A 403 -10.47 2.25 2.05
N ASN A 404 -10.87 3.48 2.43
CA ASN A 404 -12.18 4.02 2.03
C ASN A 404 -12.23 4.37 0.54
N ALA A 405 -11.18 4.99 -0.01
CA ALA A 405 -11.08 5.26 -1.45
C ALA A 405 -11.08 3.96 -2.28
N HIS A 406 -10.28 2.97 -1.88
CA HIS A 406 -10.21 1.66 -2.51
C HIS A 406 -11.57 0.94 -2.48
N ALA A 407 -12.19 0.82 -1.30
CA ALA A 407 -13.50 0.21 -1.13
C ALA A 407 -14.56 0.92 -1.99
N GLN A 408 -14.58 2.25 -1.98
CA GLN A 408 -15.57 3.02 -2.72
C GLN A 408 -15.42 2.83 -4.25
N SER A 409 -14.19 2.83 -4.78
CA SER A 409 -13.98 2.57 -6.21
C SER A 409 -14.53 1.20 -6.63
N LEU A 410 -14.39 0.18 -5.78
CA LEU A 410 -14.91 -1.17 -6.05
C LEU A 410 -16.42 -1.25 -5.91
N ARG A 411 -17.03 -0.52 -4.96
CA ARG A 411 -18.50 -0.39 -4.89
C ARG A 411 -19.07 0.23 -6.15
N LYS A 412 -18.44 1.30 -6.64
CA LYS A 412 -18.84 1.98 -7.87
C LYS A 412 -18.71 1.07 -9.09
N HIS A 413 -17.61 0.35 -9.18
CA HIS A 413 -17.36 -0.56 -10.29
C HIS A 413 -18.31 -1.76 -10.31
N PHE A 414 -18.49 -2.45 -9.17
CA PHE A 414 -19.35 -3.64 -9.11
C PHE A 414 -20.84 -3.32 -8.92
N GLY A 415 -21.18 -2.10 -8.53
CA GLY A 415 -22.56 -1.70 -8.25
C GLY A 415 -23.15 -2.31 -6.96
N ASP A 416 -22.31 -2.86 -6.08
CA ASP A 416 -22.72 -3.46 -4.82
C ASP A 416 -21.64 -3.32 -3.73
N ASP A 417 -21.97 -3.67 -2.47
CA ASP A 417 -21.04 -3.63 -1.35
C ASP A 417 -20.37 -4.98 -1.06
N ASN A 418 -20.57 -6.01 -1.90
CA ASN A 418 -20.12 -7.37 -1.61
C ASN A 418 -18.64 -7.57 -1.93
N MET A 419 -17.97 -8.42 -1.16
CA MET A 419 -16.61 -8.87 -1.45
C MET A 419 -16.40 -10.30 -0.98
N VAL A 420 -15.38 -10.96 -1.52
CA VAL A 420 -14.86 -12.20 -0.96
C VAL A 420 -13.44 -11.96 -0.47
N TYR A 421 -13.26 -12.03 0.85
CA TYR A 421 -11.94 -12.03 1.48
C TYR A 421 -11.84 -13.19 2.46
N TYR A 422 -10.79 -13.99 2.33
CA TYR A 422 -10.52 -15.11 3.21
C TYR A 422 -9.01 -15.26 3.37
N LEU A 423 -8.52 -15.16 4.59
CA LEU A 423 -7.10 -15.27 4.90
C LEU A 423 -6.90 -16.11 6.18
N PRO A 424 -6.43 -17.36 6.05
CA PRO A 424 -6.06 -18.17 7.20
C PRO A 424 -4.75 -17.64 7.82
N ILE A 425 -4.73 -17.56 9.14
CA ILE A 425 -3.62 -17.04 9.93
C ILE A 425 -3.20 -18.11 10.95
N PRO A 426 -2.03 -18.75 10.76
CA PRO A 426 -1.54 -19.76 11.68
C PRO A 426 -1.25 -19.20 13.07
N ALA A 427 -1.36 -20.04 14.10
CA ALA A 427 -0.92 -19.72 15.45
C ALA A 427 0.56 -19.26 15.47
N GLY A 428 0.84 -18.20 16.22
CA GLY A 428 2.19 -17.64 16.38
C GLY A 428 2.77 -16.94 15.15
N SER A 429 1.96 -16.62 14.13
CA SER A 429 2.43 -16.01 12.87
C SER A 429 2.57 -14.49 12.87
N SER A 430 2.19 -13.81 13.97
CA SER A 430 2.37 -12.36 14.14
C SER A 430 3.83 -11.95 13.92
N ARG A 431 4.04 -10.87 13.16
CA ARG A 431 5.38 -10.28 12.99
C ARG A 431 5.83 -9.48 14.21
N VAL A 432 4.90 -8.92 14.99
CA VAL A 432 5.22 -8.18 16.23
C VAL A 432 5.50 -9.14 17.39
N GLU A 433 4.74 -10.25 17.48
CA GLU A 433 4.85 -11.24 18.55
C GLU A 433 5.02 -12.67 17.99
N PRO A 434 6.14 -12.96 17.28
CA PRO A 434 6.37 -14.27 16.67
C PRO A 434 6.34 -15.40 17.70
N GLY A 435 5.64 -16.47 17.37
CA GLY A 435 5.44 -17.64 18.24
C GLY A 435 4.45 -17.43 19.38
N VAL A 436 3.84 -16.25 19.50
CA VAL A 436 2.90 -15.91 20.59
C VAL A 436 1.50 -15.61 20.07
N THR A 437 1.39 -14.73 19.07
CA THR A 437 0.09 -14.26 18.54
C THR A 437 -0.08 -14.72 17.09
N PRO A 438 -1.28 -15.17 16.67
CA PRO A 438 -2.41 -15.51 17.53
C PRO A 438 -2.13 -16.81 18.31
N LYS A 439 -2.80 -17.01 19.45
CA LYS A 439 -2.61 -18.22 20.26
C LYS A 439 -3.08 -19.50 19.55
N ASN A 440 -4.12 -19.38 18.73
CA ASN A 440 -4.68 -20.45 17.91
C ASN A 440 -4.72 -20.00 16.46
N ASP A 441 -4.83 -20.93 15.52
CA ASP A 441 -5.15 -20.60 14.14
C ASP A 441 -6.46 -19.80 14.10
N ILE A 442 -6.45 -18.69 13.36
CA ILE A 442 -7.64 -17.87 13.10
C ILE A 442 -7.84 -17.68 11.61
N VAL A 443 -9.01 -17.17 11.23
CA VAL A 443 -9.33 -16.78 9.86
C VAL A 443 -9.81 -15.34 9.90
N ILE A 444 -9.21 -14.49 9.06
CA ILE A 444 -9.73 -13.16 8.78
C ILE A 444 -10.57 -13.24 7.50
N SER A 445 -11.83 -12.83 7.58
CA SER A 445 -12.72 -12.81 6.42
C SER A 445 -13.60 -11.57 6.41
N TYR A 446 -13.95 -11.14 5.20
CA TYR A 446 -14.89 -10.05 4.95
C TYR A 446 -15.82 -10.43 3.81
N ASN A 447 -17.09 -10.06 3.96
CA ASN A 447 -18.13 -10.29 2.95
C ASN A 447 -18.62 -8.99 2.31
N ASN A 448 -18.24 -7.83 2.86
CA ASN A 448 -18.59 -6.54 2.30
C ASN A 448 -17.45 -5.51 2.48
N TRP A 449 -17.40 -4.52 1.58
CA TRP A 449 -16.37 -3.48 1.58
C TRP A 449 -16.52 -2.51 2.76
N THR A 450 -17.73 -2.35 3.30
CA THR A 450 -18.02 -1.50 4.46
C THR A 450 -17.27 -1.96 5.71
N ASP A 451 -17.39 -3.23 6.08
CA ASP A 451 -16.72 -3.81 7.23
C ASP A 451 -15.20 -3.84 7.03
N PHE A 452 -14.75 -4.17 5.81
CA PHE A 452 -13.33 -4.13 5.45
C PHE A 452 -12.72 -2.73 5.64
N ALA A 453 -13.35 -1.68 5.09
CA ALA A 453 -12.84 -0.31 5.20
C ALA A 453 -12.93 0.22 6.64
N LYS A 454 -14.00 -0.11 7.35
CA LYS A 454 -14.19 0.26 8.76
C LYS A 454 -13.12 -0.35 9.65
N GLU A 455 -12.89 -1.66 9.55
CA GLU A 455 -11.87 -2.32 10.36
C GLU A 455 -10.46 -1.95 9.92
N CYS A 456 -10.25 -1.63 8.64
CA CYS A 456 -8.99 -1.05 8.18
C CYS A 456 -8.68 0.26 8.92
N GLY A 457 -9.63 1.18 9.01
CA GLY A 457 -9.47 2.41 9.78
C GLY A 457 -9.25 2.12 11.27
N GLN A 458 -10.11 1.30 11.88
CA GLN A 458 -10.06 1.00 13.30
C GLN A 458 -8.75 0.30 13.73
N SER A 459 -8.15 -0.47 12.82
CA SER A 459 -6.86 -1.13 13.03
C SER A 459 -5.75 -0.18 13.43
N ARG A 460 -5.84 1.11 13.07
CA ARG A 460 -4.83 2.12 13.38
C ARG A 460 -4.92 2.61 14.83
N VAL A 461 -6.12 2.58 15.41
CA VAL A 461 -6.34 2.85 16.84
C VAL A 461 -5.89 1.64 17.66
N TRP A 462 -6.24 0.42 17.23
CA TRP A 462 -5.73 -0.82 17.85
C TRP A 462 -4.21 -0.89 17.81
N GLY A 463 -3.61 -0.56 16.67
CA GLY A 463 -2.17 -0.47 16.48
C GLY A 463 -1.49 0.60 17.33
N GLY A 464 -2.25 1.56 17.86
CA GLY A 464 -1.76 2.64 18.73
C GLY A 464 -1.14 3.83 17.99
N VAL A 465 -1.34 3.95 16.68
CA VAL A 465 -0.61 4.89 15.81
C VAL A 465 -1.45 6.06 15.28
N HIS A 466 -2.76 6.02 15.49
CA HIS A 466 -3.70 7.10 15.17
C HIS A 466 -4.75 7.29 16.26
N PHE A 467 -5.27 8.51 16.37
CA PHE A 467 -6.45 8.81 17.19
C PHE A 467 -7.73 8.43 16.42
N GLN A 468 -8.81 8.13 17.15
CA GLN A 468 -10.10 7.79 16.53
C GLN A 468 -10.61 8.91 15.62
N ALA A 469 -10.49 10.17 16.04
CA ALA A 469 -10.91 11.33 15.23
C ALA A 469 -10.21 11.42 13.86
N ALA A 470 -8.94 11.01 13.77
CA ALA A 470 -8.23 10.98 12.49
C ALA A 470 -8.73 9.86 11.57
N VAL A 471 -9.15 8.73 12.15
CA VAL A 471 -9.75 7.61 11.42
C VAL A 471 -11.14 7.97 10.91
N ASP A 472 -11.97 8.54 11.79
CA ASP A 472 -13.34 8.94 11.47
C ASP A 472 -13.35 9.98 10.35
N GLN A 473 -12.46 10.98 10.42
CA GLN A 473 -12.37 12.01 9.38
C GLN A 473 -12.01 11.43 8.01
N SER A 474 -11.02 10.53 7.95
CA SER A 474 -10.66 9.87 6.69
C SER A 474 -11.79 9.01 6.13
N ALA A 475 -12.59 8.36 6.99
CA ALA A 475 -13.73 7.58 6.56
C ALA A 475 -14.85 8.44 5.96
N GLU A 476 -14.99 9.68 6.43
CA GLU A 476 -15.96 10.65 5.91
C GLU A 476 -15.54 11.20 4.54
N VAL A 477 -14.30 11.71 4.42
CA VAL A 477 -13.89 12.48 3.23
C VAL A 477 -13.37 11.60 2.09
N CYS A 478 -12.66 10.51 2.39
CA CYS A 478 -11.91 9.78 1.37
C CYS A 478 -12.69 8.89 0.40
N PRO A 479 -13.97 8.51 0.62
CA PRO A 479 -14.75 7.87 -0.43
C PRO A 479 -14.79 8.65 -1.76
N VAL A 480 -14.73 9.99 -1.72
CA VAL A 480 -14.76 10.84 -2.93
C VAL A 480 -13.65 10.48 -3.94
N PHE A 481 -12.46 10.11 -3.47
CA PHE A 481 -11.36 9.71 -4.35
C PHE A 481 -11.61 8.36 -5.03
N GLY A 482 -12.44 7.49 -4.43
CA GLY A 482 -12.91 6.28 -5.07
C GLY A 482 -13.93 6.56 -6.19
N ASP A 483 -14.82 7.53 -5.98
CA ASP A 483 -15.78 7.98 -6.99
C ASP A 483 -15.06 8.63 -8.19
N LEU A 484 -14.13 9.56 -7.92
CA LEU A 484 -13.33 10.25 -8.94
C LEU A 484 -12.47 9.27 -9.75
N ALA A 485 -11.83 8.30 -9.09
CA ALA A 485 -11.06 7.27 -9.78
C ALA A 485 -11.93 6.42 -10.71
N TYR A 486 -13.13 6.04 -10.26
CA TYR A 486 -14.08 5.30 -11.09
C TYR A 486 -14.53 6.12 -12.31
N GLU A 487 -14.87 7.39 -12.11
CA GLU A 487 -15.28 8.30 -13.20
C GLU A 487 -14.16 8.47 -14.23
N TYR A 488 -12.94 8.72 -13.76
CA TYR A 488 -11.78 8.87 -14.64
C TYR A 488 -11.49 7.59 -15.42
N VAL A 489 -11.42 6.42 -14.76
CA VAL A 489 -11.19 5.15 -15.46
C VAL A 489 -12.34 4.80 -16.40
N SER A 490 -13.58 5.14 -16.06
CA SER A 490 -14.72 4.97 -16.97
C SER A 490 -14.55 5.78 -18.25
N SER A 491 -14.05 7.02 -18.15
CA SER A 491 -13.74 7.86 -19.33
C SER A 491 -12.57 7.33 -20.18
N LEU A 492 -11.64 6.60 -19.57
CA LEU A 492 -10.59 5.91 -20.32
C LEU A 492 -11.15 4.69 -21.05
N VAL A 493 -12.02 3.91 -20.39
CA VAL A 493 -12.63 2.71 -20.96
C VAL A 493 -13.60 3.05 -22.09
N ASP A 494 -14.40 4.11 -21.95
CA ASP A 494 -15.34 4.57 -22.98
C ASP A 494 -14.65 5.25 -24.18
N GLY A 495 -13.38 5.63 -24.03
CA GLY A 495 -12.57 6.27 -25.07
C GLY A 495 -12.73 7.79 -25.18
N SER A 496 -13.38 8.44 -24.21
CA SER A 496 -13.63 9.89 -24.18
C SER A 496 -12.53 10.69 -23.49
N ALA A 497 -11.69 10.04 -22.68
CA ALA A 497 -10.56 10.66 -22.00
C ALA A 497 -9.55 11.24 -23.01
N LYS A 498 -8.96 12.38 -22.65
CA LYS A 498 -7.88 13.00 -23.42
C LYS A 498 -6.54 12.39 -23.02
N LEU A 499 -5.66 12.21 -24.01
CA LEU A 499 -4.26 11.88 -23.79
C LEU A 499 -3.61 12.93 -22.89
N ARG A 500 -2.94 12.48 -21.82
CA ARG A 500 -2.23 13.38 -20.91
C ARG A 500 -0.85 13.74 -21.45
N ALA A 501 -0.46 14.99 -21.23
CA ALA A 501 0.92 15.43 -21.43
C ALA A 501 1.80 14.92 -20.27
N PRO A 502 3.13 14.84 -20.45
CA PRO A 502 4.05 14.52 -19.37
C PRO A 502 3.89 15.46 -18.17
N SER A 503 3.72 14.87 -17.00
CA SER A 503 3.56 15.59 -15.73
C SER A 503 4.76 16.45 -15.41
N GLN A 504 4.51 17.63 -14.86
CA GLN A 504 5.54 18.51 -14.28
C GLN A 504 5.39 18.65 -12.76
N GLY A 505 4.49 17.85 -12.15
CA GLY A 505 4.07 18.03 -10.77
C GLY A 505 3.35 19.36 -10.53
N ARG A 506 2.99 19.60 -9.27
CA ARG A 506 2.41 20.85 -8.81
C ARG A 506 3.50 21.80 -8.29
N PRO A 507 3.36 23.12 -8.50
CA PRO A 507 4.34 24.09 -8.03
C PRO A 507 4.37 24.18 -6.49
N LEU A 508 5.54 24.48 -5.93
CA LEU A 508 5.72 24.66 -4.47
C LEU A 508 4.76 25.70 -3.85
N SER A 509 4.29 26.68 -4.63
CA SER A 509 3.32 27.68 -4.20
C SER A 509 1.94 27.13 -3.89
N GLU A 510 1.62 25.90 -4.33
CA GLU A 510 0.37 25.22 -4.06
C GLU A 510 0.41 24.36 -2.78
N LEU A 511 1.56 24.29 -2.08
CA LEU A 511 1.57 23.72 -0.74
C LEU A 511 0.74 24.60 0.20
N PRO A 512 -0.10 23.98 1.06
CA PRO A 512 -0.88 24.74 2.02
C PRO A 512 0.04 25.43 3.03
N GLU A 513 -0.38 26.60 3.50
CA GLU A 513 0.25 27.23 4.65
C GLU A 513 0.14 26.32 5.87
N ARG A 514 1.21 26.27 6.68
CA ARG A 514 1.20 25.47 7.90
C ARG A 514 0.23 26.05 8.91
N PHE A 515 -0.69 25.22 9.38
CA PHE A 515 -1.69 25.57 10.38
C PHE A 515 -1.04 25.96 11.71
N SER A 516 -1.59 26.97 12.38
CA SER A 516 -1.16 27.38 13.72
C SER A 516 -2.22 27.02 14.76
N PHE A 517 -1.89 26.09 15.64
CA PHE A 517 -2.70 25.78 16.83
C PHE A 517 -2.74 26.91 17.87
N GLU A 518 -2.00 28.01 17.66
CA GLU A 518 -1.90 29.12 18.61
C GLU A 518 -3.05 30.12 18.48
N ASN A 519 -3.72 30.19 17.32
CA ASN A 519 -4.72 31.21 16.98
C ASN A 519 -6.18 30.85 17.34
N ASP A 520 -6.45 29.63 17.80
CA ASP A 520 -7.79 29.23 18.24
C ASP A 520 -7.99 29.65 19.72
N ASP A 521 -8.37 30.91 19.91
CA ASP A 521 -8.92 31.46 21.15
C ASP A 521 -10.46 31.35 21.12
N ASP A 522 -10.99 30.13 21.07
CA ASP A 522 -12.43 29.83 21.28
C ASP A 522 -12.66 28.88 22.46
#